data_AF-A0A261W9N1-F1
#
_entry.id   AF-A0A261W9N1-F1
#
_cell.length_a   1.000
_cell.length_b   1.000
_cell.length_c   1.000
_cell.angle_alpha   90.00
_cell.angle_beta   90.00
_cell.angle_gamma   90.00
#
_symmetry.space_group_name_H-M   'P 1'
#
loop_
_entity.id
_entity.type
_entity.pdbx_description
1 polymer ?
#
loop_
_entity_poly.entity_id
_entity_poly.type
_entity_poly.pdbx_seq_one_letter_code
_entity_poly.pdbx_strand_id
1 'polypeptide(L)'
;MKNAMGPLELWALGSSPTDSALRRLLYDAVGGATARAILAEAFPQGTAEKLIALRQKQAGEADSNNVIRTLANELIKRRGYNI
;
A
#
# COMPACT_ATOMS: atom_id res chain seq x y z
N MET A 1 -22.04 12.45 -15.91
CA MET A 1 -20.64 12.18 -16.30
C MET A 1 -19.97 11.47 -15.14
N LYS A 2 -19.46 10.27 -15.37
CA LYS A 2 -18.75 9.47 -14.36
C LYS A 2 -17.30 9.94 -14.34
N ASN A 3 -16.99 10.87 -13.45
CA ASN A 3 -15.60 11.16 -13.09
C ASN A 3 -15.10 9.93 -12.31
N ALA A 4 -14.74 8.88 -13.03
CA ALA A 4 -14.06 7.74 -12.44
C ALA A 4 -12.69 8.28 -12.01
N MET A 5 -12.57 8.63 -10.74
CA MET A 5 -11.30 9.05 -10.14
C MET A 5 -10.24 8.00 -10.49
N GLY A 6 -9.12 8.43 -11.04
CA GLY A 6 -8.05 7.52 -11.40
C GLY A 6 -7.50 6.81 -10.16
N PRO A 7 -6.89 5.62 -10.28
CA PRO A 7 -6.26 4.93 -9.14
C PRO A 7 -5.26 5.79 -8.34
N LEU A 8 -4.58 6.73 -9.01
CA LEU A 8 -3.72 7.74 -8.40
C LEU A 8 -4.48 8.73 -7.49
N GLU A 9 -5.66 9.16 -7.93
CA GLU A 9 -6.52 10.10 -7.18
C GLU A 9 -7.17 9.41 -5.98
N LEU A 10 -7.54 8.14 -6.12
CA LEU A 10 -8.02 7.32 -5.01
C LEU A 10 -6.96 7.21 -3.90
N TRP A 11 -5.70 6.99 -4.26
CA TRP A 11 -4.60 6.95 -3.28
C TRP A 11 -4.17 8.32 -2.75
N ALA A 12 -4.57 9.42 -3.40
CA ALA A 12 -4.43 10.75 -2.83
C ALA A 12 -5.50 11.02 -1.74
N LEU A 13 -6.68 10.42 -1.86
CA LEU A 13 -7.84 10.64 -0.97
C LEU A 13 -8.05 9.55 0.10
N GLY A 14 -7.46 8.36 -0.08
CA GLY A 14 -7.54 7.24 0.87
C GLY A 14 -7.02 7.62 2.25
N SER A 15 -7.85 7.41 3.28
CA SER A 15 -7.67 7.96 4.63
C SER A 15 -7.66 6.91 5.75
N SER A 16 -7.71 5.61 5.44
CA SER A 16 -7.64 4.60 6.50
C SER A 16 -6.26 4.62 7.19
N PRO A 17 -6.18 4.26 8.49
CA PRO A 17 -4.91 4.21 9.21
C PRO A 17 -3.91 3.22 8.57
N THR A 18 -4.39 2.07 8.08
CA THR A 18 -3.58 1.02 7.45
C THR A 18 -3.06 1.44 6.07
N ASP A 19 -3.91 2.05 5.24
CA ASP A 19 -3.48 2.60 3.95
C ASP A 19 -2.51 3.76 4.13
N SER A 20 -2.75 4.61 5.14
CA SER A 20 -1.84 5.72 5.49
C SER A 20 -0.47 5.21 5.95
N ALA A 21 -0.44 4.16 6.77
CA ALA A 21 0.80 3.53 7.22
C ALA A 21 1.57 2.90 6.05
N LEU A 22 0.90 2.15 5.18
CA LEU A 22 1.52 1.56 3.99
C LEU A 22 2.08 2.64 3.06
N ARG A 23 1.28 3.68 2.78
CA ARG A 23 1.68 4.82 1.95
C ARG A 23 2.88 5.54 2.55
N ARG A 24 2.92 5.74 3.87
CA ARG A 24 4.04 6.40 4.55
C ARG A 24 5.33 5.60 4.39
N LEU A 25 5.30 4.29 4.59
CA LEU A 25 6.48 3.44 4.42
C LEU A 25 7.02 3.48 2.98
N LEU A 26 6.14 3.46 1.99
CA LEU A 26 6.54 3.59 0.58
C LEU A 26 7.08 4.99 0.27
N TYR A 27 6.49 6.05 0.85
CA TYR A 27 6.96 7.43 0.67
C TYR A 27 8.38 7.59 1.20
N ASP A 28 8.64 7.06 2.39
CA ASP A 28 9.96 7.13 3.02
C ASP A 28 11.01 6.30 2.26
N ALA A 29 10.60 5.20 1.60
CA ALA A 29 11.52 4.30 0.90
C ALA A 29 11.84 4.70 -0.56
N VAL A 30 10.83 5.15 -1.33
CA VAL A 30 10.97 5.36 -2.79
C VAL A 30 10.50 6.73 -3.28
N GLY A 31 10.05 7.60 -2.37
CA GLY A 31 9.49 8.91 -2.70
C GLY A 31 8.02 8.87 -3.15
N GLY A 32 7.32 10.00 -2.98
CA GLY A 32 5.87 10.05 -3.10
C GLY A 32 5.29 9.72 -4.49
N ALA A 33 5.97 10.12 -5.58
CA ALA A 33 5.49 9.84 -6.93
C ALA A 33 5.58 8.34 -7.26
N THR A 34 6.73 7.72 -7.02
CA THR A 34 6.97 6.28 -7.20
C THR A 34 6.05 5.45 -6.31
N ALA A 35 5.89 5.83 -5.06
CA ALA A 35 5.01 5.15 -4.13
C ALA A 35 3.54 5.15 -4.59
N ARG A 36 3.02 6.29 -5.07
CA ARG A 36 1.66 6.35 -5.63
C ARG A 36 1.51 5.47 -6.87
N ALA A 37 2.53 5.40 -7.74
CA ALA A 37 2.52 4.50 -8.89
C ALA A 37 2.46 3.03 -8.46
N ILE A 38 3.29 2.62 -7.50
CA ILE A 38 3.28 1.26 -6.91
C ILE A 38 1.89 0.93 -6.35
N LEU A 39 1.31 1.85 -5.57
CA LEU A 39 0.02 1.65 -4.92
C LEU A 39 -1.13 1.58 -5.92
N ALA A 40 -1.14 2.45 -6.94
CA ALA A 40 -2.14 2.45 -8.01
C ALA A 40 -2.09 1.16 -8.85
N GLU A 41 -0.88 0.65 -9.12
CA GLU A 41 -0.64 -0.58 -9.87
C GLU A 41 -1.05 -1.82 -9.06
N ALA A 42 -0.68 -1.88 -7.77
CA ALA A 42 -0.99 -3.01 -6.90
C ALA A 42 -2.46 -3.03 -6.42
N PHE A 43 -3.05 -1.84 -6.22
CA PHE A 43 -4.39 -1.65 -5.66
C PHE A 43 -5.19 -0.65 -6.50
N PRO A 44 -5.68 -1.04 -7.68
CA PRO A 44 -6.41 -0.13 -8.57
C PRO A 44 -7.73 0.38 -7.97
N GLN A 45 -8.26 -0.28 -6.94
CA GLN A 45 -9.44 0.16 -6.19
C GLN A 45 -9.14 1.21 -5.11
N GLY A 46 -7.87 1.59 -4.90
CA GLY A 46 -7.49 2.67 -3.99
C GLY A 46 -7.29 2.29 -2.53
N THR A 47 -7.27 1.00 -2.19
CA THR A 47 -7.08 0.54 -0.81
C THR A 47 -6.41 -0.84 -0.74
N ALA A 48 -5.61 -1.05 0.30
CA ALA A 48 -4.96 -2.31 0.63
C ALA A 48 -5.60 -3.00 1.86
N GLU A 49 -6.63 -2.40 2.47
CA GLU A 49 -7.22 -2.85 3.74
C GLU A 49 -7.57 -4.34 3.77
N LYS A 50 -8.27 -4.83 2.72
CA LYS A 50 -8.68 -6.24 2.64
C LYS A 50 -7.49 -7.20 2.67
N LEU A 51 -6.41 -6.86 1.97
CA LEU A 51 -5.21 -7.69 1.93
C LEU A 51 -4.44 -7.64 3.26
N ILE A 52 -4.31 -6.44 3.83
CA ILE A 52 -3.64 -6.25 5.14
C ILE A 52 -4.38 -7.01 6.22
N ALA A 53 -5.71 -6.90 6.29
CA ALA A 53 -6.54 -7.61 7.26
C ALA A 53 -6.44 -9.14 7.12
N LEU A 54 -6.44 -9.64 5.87
CA LEU A 54 -6.24 -11.07 5.60
C LEU A 54 -4.88 -11.55 6.12
N ARG A 55 -3.81 -10.80 5.84
CA ARG A 55 -2.46 -11.16 6.27
C ARG A 55 -2.28 -11.06 7.78
N GLN A 56 -2.88 -10.07 8.44
CA GLN A 56 -2.89 -9.97 9.91
C GLN A 56 -3.56 -11.19 10.54
N LYS A 57 -4.70 -11.61 10.00
CA LYS A 57 -5.38 -12.84 10.47
C LYS A 57 -4.50 -14.09 10.30
N GLN A 58 -3.65 -14.13 9.27
CA GLN A 58 -2.75 -15.26 8.98
C GLN A 58 -1.44 -15.21 9.79
N ALA A 59 -0.95 -14.02 10.13
CA ALA A 59 0.34 -13.81 10.80
C ALA A 59 0.32 -14.14 12.31
N GLY A 60 -0.85 -14.30 12.92
CA GLY A 60 -0.97 -14.42 14.38
C GLY A 60 -0.62 -13.12 15.11
N GLU A 61 -0.74 -13.09 16.44
CA GLU A 61 -0.58 -11.86 17.24
C GLU A 61 0.84 -11.27 17.19
N ALA A 62 1.87 -12.12 17.15
CA ALA A 62 3.27 -11.69 17.21
C ALA A 62 3.73 -10.93 15.94
N ASP A 63 3.22 -11.31 14.76
CA ASP A 63 3.67 -10.76 13.47
C ASP A 63 2.68 -9.78 12.83
N SER A 64 1.49 -9.59 13.41
CA SER A 64 0.48 -8.66 12.91
C SER A 64 0.99 -7.23 12.75
N ASN A 65 1.94 -6.81 13.60
CA ASN A 65 2.58 -5.49 13.55
C ASN A 65 3.56 -5.33 12.37
N ASN A 66 4.07 -6.43 11.82
CA ASN A 66 5.04 -6.41 10.72
C ASN A 66 4.40 -6.52 9.33
N VAL A 67 3.13 -6.92 9.25
CA VAL A 67 2.43 -7.17 7.97
C VAL A 67 2.53 -6.00 6.99
N ILE A 68 2.34 -4.77 7.46
CA ILE A 68 2.36 -3.58 6.60
C ILE A 68 3.78 -3.32 6.08
N ARG A 69 4.81 -3.49 6.92
CA ARG A 69 6.22 -3.33 6.53
C ARG A 69 6.66 -4.40 5.54
N THR A 70 6.31 -5.65 5.79
CA THR A 70 6.60 -6.75 4.87
C THR A 70 5.92 -6.53 3.53
N LEU A 71 4.65 -6.11 3.52
CA LEU A 71 3.93 -5.77 2.29
C LEU A 71 4.61 -4.61 1.54
N ALA A 72 5.02 -3.53 2.23
CA ALA A 72 5.72 -2.42 1.60
C ALA A 72 7.00 -2.89 0.88
N ASN A 73 7.81 -3.70 1.56
CA ASN A 73 9.06 -4.24 1.00
C ASN A 73 8.79 -5.17 -0.20
N GLU A 74 7.75 -6.01 -0.14
CA GLU A 74 7.34 -6.86 -1.26
C GLU A 74 6.96 -6.04 -2.49
N LEU A 75 6.18 -4.97 -2.30
CA LEU A 75 5.74 -4.09 -3.39
C LEU A 75 6.92 -3.38 -4.06
N ILE A 76 7.90 -2.93 -3.27
CA ILE A 76 9.13 -2.31 -3.78
C ILE A 76 9.94 -3.33 -4.59
N LYS A 77 10.14 -4.54 -4.06
CA LYS A 77 10.88 -5.62 -4.73
C LYS A 77 10.24 -6.06 -6.05
N ARG A 78 8.91 -6.17 -6.10
CA ARG A 78 8.17 -6.54 -7.33
C ARG A 78 8.40 -5.58 -8.48
N ARG A 79 8.73 -4.32 -8.19
CA ARG A 79 9.04 -3.28 -9.17
C ARG A 79 10.49 -3.28 -9.65
N GLY A 80 11.32 -4.19 -9.14
CA GLY A 80 12.74 -4.31 -9.48
C GLY A 80 13.67 -3.42 -8.66
N TYR A 81 13.18 -2.79 -7.58
CA TYR A 81 14.05 -2.07 -6.65
C TYR A 81 14.69 -3.08 -5.66
N ASN A 82 16.01 -3.10 -5.60
CA ASN A 82 16.76 -3.79 -4.54
C ASN A 82 16.94 -2.83 -3.36
N ILE A 83 16.18 -3.06 -2.29
CA ILE A 83 16.27 -2.37 -1.00
C ILE A 83 16.55 -3.36 0.14
#